data_AF-A0A016RWM2-F1
#
_entry.id   AF-A0A016RWM2-F1
#
_cell.length_a   1.000
_cell.length_b   1.000
_cell.length_c   1.000
_cell.angle_alpha   90.00
_cell.angle_beta   90.00
_cell.angle_gamma   90.00
#
_symmetry.space_group_name_H-M   'P 1'
#
loop_
_entity.id
_entity.type
_entity.pdbx_description
1 polymer ?
#
loop_
_entity_poly.entity_id
_entity_poly.type
_entity_poly.pdbx_seq_one_letter_code
_entity_poly.pdbx_strand_id
1 'polypeptide(L)'
;MITRSLLAHLLLSPVLSCDYRPPSDENVTIATTEYPSDAQRPKRDTPYWDWIRIEIEYDETFTTLTDGQQDMLRKLITNARDYFESTVQVQRLVSIQLPASCKLGRAKVVGGVTHCELDCDKRCGTAAAPEHASYFSKCVCTAGECLTPDTNWGGKLHNADFVLFVSLDGEHCGNSTLAFASHCSLDRLTKRPVAGYVNVCPGLFNKIKANEMSQWEATIKHELIHAFVFSTTLYARYRGAKGKAKREGSVVLVPGVVERVQRSNWETAKGKISHEVIMIVTPRVKEEARNFFKCPSLEGAEIETQGGIGTAGSHWEKRVFENEAMTGVTTQVYALSRLTLALFEDSGWYKVNYDKAEEMKWGQGLGCMFAKQSCLTWMKNHPMDPYPYCNVLGNTRCTDNRRAKVRCNLVSGSKKVPSKYDYNIKDLFWDKKGHNIRGYGHVEVADYCPYYRIYGDVSKEDTDTRCTFADNMNYNNYSLEIFSPSARCFELDGDGGIAIKNEHGTNTWMHSVGCFETLCEKNLLYIKTQRSKFYPCHRKGQLIYVEKRVHGVGTIKTRIVCPSCAELCGKLFCAPERHIHRRIGDTARGIHFNFLLPLFIFVFAVVFRIL
;
A
#
# COMPACT_ATOMS: atom_id res chain seq x y z
N MET A 1 -42.58 16.51 1.23
CA MET A 1 -41.83 17.10 0.11
C MET A 1 -40.40 17.33 0.56
N ILE A 2 -39.50 16.40 0.23
CA ILE A 2 -38.06 16.53 0.48
C ILE A 2 -37.45 16.98 -0.84
N THR A 3 -36.91 18.19 -0.84
CA THR A 3 -36.44 18.90 -2.03
C THR A 3 -35.25 18.20 -2.69
N ARG A 4 -35.24 18.23 -4.02
CA ARG A 4 -34.30 17.62 -4.98
C ARG A 4 -32.85 18.18 -4.93
N SER A 5 -32.25 18.40 -3.76
CA SER A 5 -30.92 19.04 -3.66
C SER A 5 -29.81 18.20 -3.01
N LEU A 6 -29.95 16.88 -2.93
CA LEU A 6 -28.85 15.97 -2.62
C LEU A 6 -28.17 15.49 -3.92
N LEU A 7 -27.65 16.43 -4.70
CA LEU A 7 -26.69 16.14 -5.75
C LEU A 7 -25.30 16.08 -5.11
N ALA A 8 -24.74 14.87 -5.03
CA ALA A 8 -23.31 14.58 -5.14
C ALA A 8 -22.34 15.59 -4.49
N HIS A 9 -22.37 15.75 -3.17
CA HIS A 9 -21.15 16.08 -2.45
C HIS A 9 -20.37 14.79 -2.24
N LEU A 10 -19.64 14.39 -3.29
CA LEU A 10 -18.48 13.52 -3.15
C LEU A 10 -17.52 14.24 -2.20
N LEU A 11 -17.52 13.84 -0.91
CA LEU A 11 -16.43 14.19 -0.01
C LEU A 11 -15.17 13.61 -0.64
N LEU A 12 -14.40 14.47 -1.30
CA LEU A 12 -13.07 14.19 -1.80
C LEU A 12 -12.23 13.88 -0.55
N SER A 13 -11.95 12.60 -0.30
CA SER A 13 -11.04 12.22 0.77
C SER A 13 -9.69 12.92 0.54
N PRO A 14 -9.08 13.53 1.56
CA PRO A 14 -7.76 14.11 1.42
C PRO A 14 -6.78 13.03 0.94
N VAL A 15 -5.95 13.38 -0.03
CA VAL A 15 -4.87 12.51 -0.51
C VAL A 15 -3.74 12.64 0.50
N LEU A 16 -3.49 11.59 1.29
CA LEU A 16 -2.38 11.54 2.23
C LEU A 16 -1.07 11.34 1.45
N SER A 17 -0.36 12.45 1.21
CA SER A 17 1.01 12.45 0.69
C SER A 17 1.98 11.98 1.76
N CYS A 18 3.08 11.34 1.33
CA CYS A 18 4.22 11.07 2.18
C CYS A 18 4.87 12.40 2.64
N ASP A 19 5.17 12.49 3.93
CA ASP A 19 5.79 13.65 4.58
C ASP A 19 7.30 13.49 4.76
N TYR A 20 7.88 12.45 4.14
CA TYR A 20 9.31 12.20 4.05
C TYR A 20 10.08 13.47 3.69
N ARG A 21 11.26 13.65 4.27
CA ARG A 21 12.19 14.71 3.87
C ARG A 21 13.59 14.11 3.71
N PRO A 22 14.17 14.19 2.50
CA PRO A 22 15.55 13.77 2.32
C PRO A 22 16.46 14.63 3.19
N PRO A 23 17.44 14.02 3.89
CA PRO A 23 18.34 14.76 4.76
C PRO A 23 19.26 15.64 3.89
N SER A 24 19.66 16.81 4.36
CA SER A 24 20.70 17.58 3.68
C SER A 24 22.05 16.87 3.82
N ASP A 25 22.97 17.07 2.86
CA ASP A 25 24.34 16.53 2.97
C ASP A 25 25.04 17.01 4.26
N GLU A 26 24.67 18.17 4.79
CA GLU A 26 25.21 18.72 6.06
C GLU A 26 24.67 17.99 7.30
N ASN A 27 23.48 17.38 7.21
CA ASN A 27 22.83 16.66 8.31
C ASN A 27 23.19 15.17 8.33
N VAL A 28 23.96 14.69 7.34
CA VAL A 28 24.39 13.30 7.25
C VAL A 28 25.85 13.19 7.69
N THR A 29 26.06 12.45 8.78
CA THR A 29 27.38 12.22 9.35
C THR A 29 28.09 11.03 8.70
N ILE A 30 29.39 10.87 8.95
CA ILE A 30 30.17 9.71 8.49
C ILE A 30 30.66 8.92 9.71
N ALA A 31 30.14 7.71 9.88
CA ALA A 31 30.50 6.82 10.97
C ALA A 31 31.90 6.23 10.79
N THR A 32 32.54 5.94 11.93
CA THR A 32 33.74 5.11 11.99
C THR A 32 33.30 3.66 12.13
N THR A 33 33.65 2.82 11.16
CA THR A 33 33.24 1.42 11.09
C THR A 33 34.45 0.50 10.97
N GLU A 34 34.34 -0.69 11.56
CA GLU A 34 35.38 -1.72 11.49
C GLU A 34 34.83 -2.98 10.82
N TYR A 35 35.61 -3.56 9.92
CA TYR A 35 35.29 -4.80 9.21
C TYR A 35 36.17 -5.94 9.72
N PRO A 36 35.72 -7.21 9.67
CA PRO A 36 36.53 -8.35 10.07
C PRO A 36 37.86 -8.40 9.30
N SER A 37 38.95 -8.75 9.98
CA SER A 37 40.33 -8.70 9.44
C SER A 37 40.56 -9.56 8.18
N ASP A 38 39.80 -10.62 7.97
CA ASP A 38 39.86 -11.43 6.74
C ASP A 38 39.28 -10.72 5.51
N ALA A 39 38.47 -9.67 5.68
CA ALA A 39 37.99 -8.83 4.57
C ALA A 39 39.06 -7.85 4.04
N GLN A 40 40.20 -7.72 4.73
CA GLN A 40 41.33 -6.86 4.33
C GLN A 40 42.49 -7.64 3.68
N ARG A 41 42.41 -8.97 3.55
CA ARG A 41 43.44 -9.81 2.94
C ARG A 41 43.16 -10.06 1.44
N PRO A 42 44.04 -9.64 0.52
CA PRO A 42 43.82 -9.68 -0.95
C PRO A 42 43.88 -11.09 -1.57
N LYS A 43 43.68 -12.18 -0.81
CA LYS A 43 43.75 -13.57 -1.31
C LYS A 43 42.44 -14.37 -1.19
N ARG A 44 41.37 -13.77 -0.64
CA ARG A 44 39.99 -14.28 -0.74
C ARG A 44 39.08 -13.09 -1.03
N ASP A 45 38.85 -12.81 -2.31
CA ASP A 45 38.11 -11.65 -2.84
C ASP A 45 36.59 -11.64 -2.55
N THR A 46 36.12 -12.28 -1.48
CA THR A 46 34.69 -12.30 -1.15
C THR A 46 34.46 -11.68 0.23
N PRO A 47 33.86 -10.48 0.31
CA PRO A 47 33.42 -9.90 1.57
C PRO A 47 32.54 -10.89 2.32
N TYR A 48 32.66 -10.96 3.66
CA TYR A 48 31.75 -11.78 4.46
C TYR A 48 30.37 -11.11 4.49
N TRP A 49 29.41 -11.73 3.79
CA TRP A 49 28.01 -11.30 3.73
C TRP A 49 27.19 -12.14 4.70
N ASP A 50 26.35 -11.48 5.49
CA ASP A 50 25.43 -12.14 6.42
C ASP A 50 24.19 -11.27 6.61
N TRP A 51 23.15 -11.83 7.21
CA TRP A 51 21.91 -11.12 7.54
C TRP A 51 22.20 -9.88 8.38
N ILE A 52 21.59 -8.75 8.00
CA ILE A 52 21.77 -7.48 8.71
C ILE A 52 21.35 -7.61 10.18
N ARG A 53 22.12 -7.03 11.10
CA ARG A 53 21.70 -6.78 12.49
C ARG A 53 21.31 -5.32 12.65
N ILE A 54 20.12 -5.08 13.16
CA ILE A 54 19.58 -3.75 13.39
C ILE A 54 19.41 -3.54 14.90
N GLU A 55 20.24 -2.67 15.48
CA GLU A 55 20.07 -2.21 16.86
C GLU A 55 18.95 -1.17 16.92
N ILE A 56 18.07 -1.25 17.91
CA ILE A 56 16.94 -0.32 18.06
C ILE A 56 17.12 0.49 19.34
N GLU A 57 17.16 1.80 19.17
CA GLU A 57 17.27 2.76 20.26
C GLU A 57 15.98 3.57 20.34
N TYR A 58 15.42 3.69 21.54
CA TYR A 58 14.23 4.50 21.78
C TYR A 58 14.64 5.82 22.40
N ASP A 59 14.23 6.90 21.75
CA ASP A 59 14.34 8.27 22.27
C ASP A 59 13.48 8.45 23.54
N GLU A 60 13.81 9.42 24.39
CA GLU A 60 13.09 9.70 25.63
C GLU A 60 11.59 9.96 25.44
N THR A 61 11.18 10.48 24.28
CA THR A 61 9.78 10.67 23.88
C THR A 61 8.98 9.37 23.92
N PHE A 62 9.63 8.20 23.81
CA PHE A 62 8.99 6.89 23.97
C PHE A 62 8.32 6.71 25.34
N THR A 63 8.91 7.30 26.39
CA THR A 63 8.38 7.20 27.76
C THR A 63 7.07 7.97 27.98
N THR A 64 6.70 8.83 27.03
CA THR A 64 5.43 9.59 27.07
C THR A 64 4.21 8.73 26.74
N LEU A 65 4.43 7.55 26.16
CA LEU A 65 3.38 6.58 25.84
C LEU A 65 2.97 5.75 27.06
N THR A 66 1.72 5.30 27.10
CA THR A 66 1.25 4.29 28.08
C THR A 66 1.90 2.93 27.81
N ASP A 67 2.00 2.06 28.81
CA ASP A 67 2.62 0.72 28.68
C ASP A 67 2.07 -0.09 27.50
N GLY A 68 0.74 -0.09 27.32
CA GLY A 68 0.12 -0.79 26.19
C GLY A 68 0.48 -0.20 24.82
N GLN A 69 0.66 1.11 24.74
CA GLN A 69 1.12 1.78 23.51
C GLN A 69 2.61 1.54 23.25
N GLN A 70 3.42 1.49 24.31
CA GLN A 70 4.84 1.12 24.22
C GLN A 70 5.00 -0.30 23.67
N ASP A 71 4.25 -1.27 24.19
CA ASP A 71 4.26 -2.65 23.72
C ASP A 71 3.83 -2.74 22.25
N MET A 72 2.80 -1.99 21.87
CA MET A 72 2.32 -1.92 20.49
C MET A 72 3.38 -1.35 19.54
N LEU A 73 4.02 -0.23 19.90
CA LEU A 73 5.07 0.37 19.10
C LEU A 73 6.29 -0.56 19.00
N ARG A 74 6.72 -1.17 20.12
CA ARG A 74 7.79 -2.17 20.13
C ARG A 74 7.50 -3.31 19.16
N LYS A 75 6.27 -3.81 19.14
CA LYS A 75 5.85 -4.87 18.22
C LYS A 75 5.91 -4.42 16.76
N LEU A 76 5.42 -3.23 16.44
CA LEU A 76 5.47 -2.68 15.08
C LEU A 76 6.92 -2.53 14.57
N ILE A 77 7.78 -1.91 15.38
CA ILE A 77 9.21 -1.72 15.03
C ILE A 77 9.91 -3.07 14.91
N THR A 78 9.67 -4.00 15.84
CA THR A 78 10.26 -5.35 15.82
C THR A 78 9.82 -6.12 14.58
N ASN A 79 8.55 -6.09 14.21
CA ASN A 79 8.04 -6.77 13.01
C ASN A 79 8.66 -6.20 11.73
N ALA A 80 8.86 -4.88 11.66
CA ALA A 80 9.57 -4.26 10.54
C ALA A 80 11.06 -4.64 10.52
N ARG A 81 11.72 -4.61 11.68
CA ARG A 81 13.12 -5.06 11.85
C ARG A 81 13.30 -6.49 11.34
N ASP A 82 12.54 -7.43 11.88
CA ASP A 82 12.65 -8.86 11.58
C ASP A 82 12.38 -9.16 10.09
N TYR A 83 11.50 -8.37 9.46
CA TYR A 83 11.32 -8.41 8.02
C TYR A 83 12.64 -8.09 7.30
N PHE A 84 13.29 -6.96 7.60
CA PHE A 84 14.55 -6.59 6.92
C PHE A 84 15.72 -7.50 7.30
N GLU A 85 15.86 -7.92 8.55
CA GLU A 85 16.90 -8.87 8.99
C GLU A 85 16.79 -10.23 8.27
N SER A 86 15.58 -10.64 7.85
CA SER A 86 15.38 -11.86 7.07
C SER A 86 15.28 -11.64 5.54
N THR A 87 15.38 -10.39 5.09
CA THR A 87 15.24 -9.99 3.67
C THR A 87 16.55 -9.53 3.05
N VAL A 88 17.41 -8.83 3.80
CA VAL A 88 18.66 -8.29 3.27
C VAL A 88 19.88 -8.76 4.05
N GLN A 89 20.96 -9.01 3.31
CA GLN A 89 22.28 -9.28 3.86
C GLN A 89 23.21 -8.10 3.57
N VAL A 90 24.17 -7.87 4.44
CA VAL A 90 25.17 -6.79 4.35
C VAL A 90 26.58 -7.35 4.51
N GLN A 91 27.57 -6.57 4.10
CA GLN A 91 28.94 -6.78 4.56
C GLN A 91 29.01 -6.47 6.05
N ARG A 92 29.40 -7.47 6.85
CA ARG A 92 29.28 -7.38 8.30
C ARG A 92 30.27 -6.42 8.91
N LEU A 93 29.78 -5.66 9.89
CA LEU A 93 30.59 -4.80 10.73
C LEU A 93 30.99 -5.53 12.02
N VAL A 94 32.23 -5.33 12.42
CA VAL A 94 32.73 -5.66 13.76
C VAL A 94 32.22 -4.63 14.76
N SER A 95 32.24 -3.35 14.37
CA SER A 95 31.70 -2.28 15.19
C SER A 95 31.30 -1.03 14.42
N ILE A 96 30.41 -0.25 15.03
CA ILE A 96 30.00 1.08 14.60
C ILE A 96 30.33 2.09 15.71
N GLN A 97 30.92 3.22 15.36
CA GLN A 97 30.96 4.41 16.19
C GLN A 97 30.36 5.59 15.42
N LEU A 98 29.29 6.17 15.97
CA LEU A 98 28.60 7.29 15.35
C LEU A 98 29.25 8.62 15.75
N PRO A 99 29.33 9.62 14.86
CA PRO A 99 29.82 10.94 15.25
C PRO A 99 28.81 11.64 16.15
N ALA A 100 29.31 12.43 17.09
CA ALA A 100 28.47 13.36 17.85
C ALA A 100 27.87 14.42 16.91
N SER A 101 26.69 14.91 17.28
CA SER A 101 26.06 16.08 16.67
C SER A 101 26.37 17.34 17.49
N CYS A 102 26.30 18.52 16.87
CA CYS A 102 26.42 19.79 17.59
C CYS A 102 25.04 20.41 17.84
N LYS A 103 24.79 20.91 19.05
CA LYS A 103 23.51 21.58 19.37
C LYS A 103 23.33 22.89 18.62
N LEU A 104 24.44 23.58 18.35
CA LEU A 104 24.50 24.83 17.60
C LEU A 104 25.74 24.83 16.70
N GLY A 105 25.59 25.31 15.47
CA GLY A 105 26.69 25.42 14.50
C GLY A 105 27.02 24.10 13.79
N ARG A 106 28.09 24.11 13.00
CA ARG A 106 28.51 22.97 12.18
C ARG A 106 29.49 22.06 12.93
N ALA A 107 29.24 20.76 12.87
CA ALA A 107 30.18 19.76 13.35
C ALA A 107 31.41 19.67 12.44
N LYS A 108 32.61 19.78 13.01
CA LYS A 108 33.87 19.50 12.32
C LYS A 108 34.51 18.25 12.92
N VAL A 109 34.64 17.18 12.14
CA VAL A 109 35.26 15.95 12.61
C VAL A 109 36.76 15.97 12.28
N VAL A 110 37.62 15.90 13.30
CA VAL A 110 39.08 15.84 13.16
C VAL A 110 39.60 14.66 13.96
N GLY A 111 40.34 13.75 13.30
CA GLY A 111 40.92 12.58 13.98
C GLY A 111 39.91 11.64 14.65
N GLY A 112 38.65 11.64 14.20
CA GLY A 112 37.57 10.85 14.81
C GLY A 112 36.89 11.50 16.02
N VAL A 113 37.24 12.75 16.34
CA VAL A 113 36.61 13.55 17.39
C VAL A 113 35.75 14.63 16.74
N THR A 114 34.53 14.81 17.24
CA THR A 114 33.65 15.90 16.79
C THR A 114 34.02 17.19 17.50
N HIS A 115 34.23 18.27 16.74
CA HIS A 115 34.37 19.61 17.28
C HIS A 115 33.08 20.39 17.09
N CYS A 116 32.54 20.90 18.18
CA CYS A 116 31.36 21.75 18.22
C CYS A 116 31.73 23.14 18.75
N GLU A 117 30.96 24.15 18.38
CA GLU A 117 31.22 25.50 18.88
C GLU A 117 30.88 25.62 20.37
N LEU A 118 29.64 25.25 20.72
CA LEU A 118 29.09 25.45 22.07
C LEU A 118 28.89 24.14 22.83
N ASP A 119 28.17 23.18 22.26
CA ASP A 119 27.83 21.95 22.96
C ASP A 119 27.52 20.80 21.98
N CYS A 120 27.60 19.58 22.50
CA CYS A 120 27.46 18.36 21.74
C CYS A 120 26.20 17.59 22.15
N ASP A 121 25.74 16.73 21.25
CA ASP A 121 24.55 15.91 21.46
C ASP A 121 24.69 14.54 20.78
N LYS A 122 24.08 13.52 21.39
CA LYS A 122 24.01 12.18 20.79
C LYS A 122 22.72 12.08 20.01
N ARG A 123 22.75 12.39 18.70
CA ARG A 123 21.55 12.39 17.86
C ARG A 123 21.75 11.70 16.53
N CYS A 124 20.64 11.20 16.01
CA CYS A 124 20.48 10.76 14.64
C CYS A 124 19.28 11.49 14.04
N GLY A 125 19.54 12.54 13.26
CA GLY A 125 18.49 13.43 12.78
C GLY A 125 17.74 14.07 13.95
N THR A 126 16.42 13.88 14.01
CA THR A 126 15.58 14.45 15.07
C THR A 126 15.56 13.62 16.36
N ALA A 127 15.97 12.35 16.31
CA ALA A 127 15.96 11.48 17.49
C ALA A 127 17.24 11.64 18.33
N ALA A 128 17.07 11.78 19.65
CA ALA A 128 18.14 11.68 20.62
C ALA A 128 18.41 10.22 20.99
N ALA A 129 19.69 9.90 21.17
CA ALA A 129 20.12 8.60 21.66
C ALA A 129 19.97 8.55 23.18
N PRO A 130 19.62 7.38 23.76
CA PRO A 130 19.54 7.24 25.21
C PRO A 130 20.92 7.35 25.87
N GLU A 131 20.97 7.67 27.17
CA GLU A 131 22.24 7.89 27.90
C GLU A 131 23.24 6.73 27.77
N HIS A 132 22.72 5.49 27.74
CA HIS A 132 23.54 4.27 27.65
C HIS A 132 24.19 4.05 26.27
N ALA A 133 23.80 4.82 25.24
CA ALA A 133 24.40 4.77 23.91
C ALA A 133 25.83 5.31 23.95
N SER A 134 26.76 4.46 24.37
CA SER A 134 28.17 4.82 24.61
C SER A 134 29.01 4.95 23.34
N TYR A 135 28.45 4.54 22.21
CA TYR A 135 29.12 4.40 20.91
C TYR A 135 29.11 5.66 20.04
N PHE A 136 28.84 6.81 20.64
CA PHE A 136 29.06 8.11 20.00
C PHE A 136 30.51 8.56 20.21
N SER A 137 31.14 9.15 19.20
CA SER A 137 32.51 9.67 19.27
C SER A 137 32.61 10.76 20.33
N LYS A 138 33.75 10.86 21.03
CA LYS A 138 34.01 11.99 21.92
C LYS A 138 33.87 13.32 21.18
N CYS A 139 33.55 14.36 21.96
CA CYS A 139 33.35 15.69 21.46
C CYS A 139 34.24 16.72 22.18
N VAL A 140 34.61 17.79 21.49
CA VAL A 140 35.37 18.92 22.03
C VAL A 140 34.66 20.21 21.65
N CYS A 141 34.42 21.08 22.63
CA CYS A 141 33.82 22.39 22.42
C CYS A 141 34.92 23.44 22.21
N THR A 142 34.78 24.29 21.18
CA THR A 142 35.82 25.26 20.82
C THR A 142 35.66 26.61 21.52
N ALA A 143 34.45 26.96 21.97
CA ALA A 143 34.18 28.21 22.68
C ALA A 143 34.34 28.11 24.21
N GLY A 144 34.64 26.92 24.75
CA GLY A 144 34.76 26.67 26.18
C GLY A 144 34.59 25.18 26.52
N GLU A 145 34.26 24.88 27.77
CA GLU A 145 33.87 23.53 28.19
C GLU A 145 32.48 23.16 27.65
N CYS A 146 32.31 21.91 27.23
CA CYS A 146 30.99 21.42 26.82
C CYS A 146 30.06 21.36 28.04
N LEU A 147 28.83 21.85 27.86
CA LEU A 147 27.80 21.79 28.92
C LEU A 147 27.31 20.37 29.14
N THR A 148 27.25 19.57 28.07
CA THR A 148 26.87 18.16 28.15
C THR A 148 28.05 17.33 28.65
N PRO A 149 27.90 16.58 29.75
CA PRO A 149 28.96 15.71 30.26
C PRO A 149 29.40 14.67 29.22
N ASP A 150 30.72 14.42 29.14
CA ASP A 150 31.31 13.41 28.26
C ASP A 150 31.27 11.98 28.86
N THR A 151 30.45 11.76 29.89
CA THR A 151 30.25 10.46 30.54
C THR A 151 29.58 9.48 29.57
N ASN A 152 30.18 8.29 29.39
CA ASN A 152 29.75 7.28 28.42
C ASN A 152 29.85 7.75 26.96
N TRP A 153 31.01 8.25 26.54
CA TRP A 153 31.33 8.59 25.14
C TRP A 153 32.61 7.88 24.67
N GLY A 154 32.79 7.75 23.36
CA GLY A 154 33.98 7.20 22.73
C GLY A 154 34.01 5.67 22.65
N GLY A 155 32.93 5.00 23.03
CA GLY A 155 32.76 3.56 22.88
C GLY A 155 32.49 3.15 21.43
N LYS A 156 32.20 1.86 21.25
CA LYS A 156 31.86 1.24 19.97
C LYS A 156 30.69 0.29 20.15
N LEU A 157 29.75 0.32 19.22
CA LEU A 157 28.65 -0.63 19.18
C LEU A 157 29.11 -1.87 18.44
N HIS A 158 29.10 -3.01 19.11
CA HIS A 158 29.34 -4.31 18.50
C HIS A 158 28.00 -4.99 18.21
N ASN A 159 28.03 -6.04 17.39
CA ASN A 159 26.84 -6.82 17.07
C ASN A 159 25.71 -6.04 16.37
N ALA A 160 26.04 -4.96 15.65
CA ALA A 160 25.10 -4.21 14.84
C ALA A 160 25.73 -3.86 13.49
N ASP A 161 24.90 -3.80 12.44
CA ASP A 161 25.30 -3.32 11.11
C ASP A 161 24.49 -2.07 10.69
N PHE A 162 23.43 -1.76 11.44
CA PHE A 162 22.64 -0.55 11.35
C PHE A 162 22.08 -0.19 12.73
N VAL A 163 21.98 1.10 13.06
CA VAL A 163 21.32 1.59 14.28
C VAL A 163 20.07 2.39 13.91
N LEU A 164 18.92 1.95 14.40
CA LEU A 164 17.62 2.59 14.18
C LEU A 164 17.18 3.32 15.45
N PHE A 165 17.06 4.65 15.36
CA PHE A 165 16.52 5.47 16.43
C PHE A 165 15.01 5.68 16.24
N VAL A 166 14.22 5.49 17.30
CA VAL A 166 12.76 5.59 17.28
C VAL A 166 12.32 6.74 18.17
N SER A 167 11.59 7.71 17.61
CA SER A 167 11.09 8.88 18.34
C SER A 167 9.58 9.11 18.13
N LEU A 168 8.97 9.93 19.01
CA LEU A 168 7.56 10.33 18.95
C LEU A 168 7.38 11.86 18.96
N ASP A 169 8.24 12.57 18.23
CA ASP A 169 8.17 14.01 18.12
C ASP A 169 6.97 14.45 17.26
N GLY A 170 6.04 15.18 17.88
CA GLY A 170 4.85 15.72 17.23
C GLY A 170 5.07 17.03 16.48
N GLU A 171 6.18 17.76 16.72
CA GLU A 171 6.42 19.08 16.13
C GLU A 171 6.56 19.01 14.60
N HIS A 172 7.15 17.92 14.12
CA HIS A 172 7.40 17.68 12.70
C HIS A 172 6.31 16.84 12.02
N CYS A 173 5.21 16.54 12.71
CA CYS A 173 4.11 15.75 12.18
C CYS A 173 3.05 16.64 11.51
N GLY A 174 2.79 16.41 10.23
CA GLY A 174 1.59 16.91 9.56
C GLY A 174 0.31 16.29 10.11
N ASN A 175 -0.83 16.92 9.85
CA ASN A 175 -2.16 16.47 10.34
C ASN A 175 -2.55 15.04 9.90
N SER A 176 -1.92 14.55 8.84
CA SER A 176 -2.21 13.24 8.23
C SER A 176 -1.02 12.28 8.25
N THR A 177 0.05 12.64 8.95
CA THR A 177 1.32 11.92 8.85
C THR A 177 1.39 10.84 9.91
N LEU A 178 1.56 9.59 9.48
CA LEU A 178 1.64 8.44 10.38
C LEU A 178 3.05 8.31 10.97
N ALA A 179 4.05 8.38 10.10
CA ALA A 179 5.45 8.34 10.46
C ALA A 179 6.29 9.03 9.35
N PHE A 180 7.56 9.30 9.66
CA PHE A 180 8.57 9.65 8.66
C PHE A 180 9.92 9.10 9.12
N ALA A 181 10.79 8.73 8.18
CA ALA A 181 12.15 8.28 8.51
C ALA A 181 13.21 8.83 7.57
N SER A 182 14.46 8.76 8.00
CA SER A 182 15.61 9.12 7.17
C SER A 182 16.90 8.47 7.66
N HIS A 183 17.94 8.54 6.85
CA HIS A 183 19.30 8.18 7.27
C HIS A 183 20.01 9.40 7.87
N CYS A 184 20.89 9.14 8.84
CA CYS A 184 21.66 10.20 9.52
C CYS A 184 23.17 9.93 9.51
N SER A 185 23.61 8.70 9.22
CA SER A 185 25.02 8.37 9.17
C SER A 185 25.34 7.33 8.11
N LEU A 186 26.43 7.56 7.38
CA LEU A 186 26.93 6.65 6.35
C LEU A 186 28.26 6.02 6.74
N ASP A 187 28.48 4.80 6.29
CA ASP A 187 29.76 4.13 6.32
C ASP A 187 30.80 4.88 5.47
N ARG A 188 32.00 5.08 6.01
CA ARG A 188 33.05 5.85 5.34
C ARG A 188 33.50 5.24 4.01
N LEU A 189 33.55 3.90 3.90
CA LEU A 189 34.14 3.18 2.77
C LEU A 189 33.10 2.88 1.68
N THR A 190 32.03 2.21 2.06
CA THR A 190 30.96 1.72 1.18
C THR A 190 29.89 2.78 0.90
N LYS A 191 29.84 3.85 1.70
CA LYS A 191 28.79 4.88 1.68
C LYS A 191 27.39 4.37 2.00
N ARG A 192 27.27 3.13 2.49
CA ARG A 192 26.01 2.53 2.96
C ARG A 192 25.48 3.28 4.19
N PRO A 193 24.17 3.53 4.31
CA PRO A 193 23.57 3.94 5.57
C PRO A 193 23.85 2.94 6.69
N VAL A 194 24.37 3.43 7.83
CA VAL A 194 24.64 2.63 9.05
C VAL A 194 23.89 3.15 10.27
N ALA A 195 23.26 4.31 10.15
CA ALA A 195 22.28 4.76 11.13
C ALA A 195 21.19 5.59 10.45
N GLY A 196 19.99 5.48 11.00
CA GLY A 196 18.82 6.25 10.60
C GLY A 196 17.82 6.32 11.73
N TYR A 197 16.78 7.11 11.54
CA TYR A 197 15.72 7.29 12.54
C TYR A 197 14.36 7.12 11.89
N VAL A 198 13.39 6.71 12.68
CA VAL A 198 11.96 6.73 12.35
C VAL A 198 11.22 7.48 13.46
N ASN A 199 10.45 8.48 13.06
CA ASN A 199 9.58 9.20 13.96
C ASN A 199 8.13 8.74 13.75
N VAL A 200 7.49 8.28 14.81
CA VAL A 200 6.08 7.87 14.80
C VAL A 200 5.23 9.01 15.35
N CYS A 201 4.29 9.50 14.55
CA CYS A 201 3.51 10.68 14.92
C CYS A 201 2.48 10.36 16.00
N PRO A 202 2.61 10.94 17.21
CA PRO A 202 1.82 10.53 18.37
C PRO A 202 0.32 10.83 18.20
N GLY A 203 -0.04 11.89 17.46
CA GLY A 203 -1.44 12.29 17.28
C GLY A 203 -2.33 11.24 16.59
N LEU A 204 -1.80 10.54 15.58
CA LEU A 204 -2.50 9.43 14.90
C LEU A 204 -2.22 8.09 15.58
N PHE A 205 -0.99 7.88 16.07
CA PHE A 205 -0.64 6.65 16.77
C PHE A 205 -1.49 6.43 18.04
N ASN A 206 -1.80 7.49 18.79
CA ASN A 206 -2.65 7.39 19.98
C ASN A 206 -4.11 7.01 19.67
N LYS A 207 -4.52 7.08 18.41
CA LYS A 207 -5.87 6.74 17.93
C LYS A 207 -5.91 5.43 17.14
N ILE A 208 -4.78 4.73 17.09
CA ILE A 208 -4.63 3.47 16.36
C ILE A 208 -5.68 2.46 16.79
N LYS A 209 -6.29 1.82 15.81
CA LYS A 209 -7.20 0.71 16.03
C LYS A 209 -6.48 -0.61 15.76
N ALA A 210 -6.91 -1.69 16.41
CA ALA A 210 -6.33 -3.02 16.20
C ALA A 210 -6.34 -3.44 14.72
N ASN A 211 -7.34 -2.96 13.99
CA ASN A 211 -7.54 -3.21 12.57
C ASN A 211 -6.66 -2.34 11.65
N GLU A 212 -5.85 -1.43 12.20
CA GLU A 212 -4.91 -0.63 11.41
C GLU A 212 -3.48 -1.16 11.51
N MET A 213 -3.24 -2.19 12.34
CA MET A 213 -1.91 -2.72 12.62
C MET A 213 -1.11 -3.08 11.36
N SER A 214 -1.68 -3.82 10.42
CA SER A 214 -0.98 -4.21 9.19
C SER A 214 -0.62 -2.99 8.32
N GLN A 215 -1.42 -1.92 8.38
CA GLN A 215 -1.12 -0.69 7.66
C GLN A 215 0.01 0.09 8.34
N TRP A 216 0.02 0.14 9.67
CA TRP A 216 1.12 0.72 10.43
C TRP A 216 2.42 -0.05 10.18
N GLU A 217 2.40 -1.38 10.18
CA GLU A 217 3.56 -2.20 9.82
C GLU A 217 4.07 -1.88 8.41
N ALA A 218 3.18 -1.77 7.42
CA ALA A 218 3.55 -1.40 6.07
C ALA A 218 4.15 0.02 6.00
N THR A 219 3.60 0.95 6.77
CA THR A 219 4.09 2.33 6.85
C THR A 219 5.48 2.38 7.47
N ILE A 220 5.72 1.69 8.60
CA ILE A 220 7.06 1.64 9.19
C ILE A 220 8.06 1.01 8.21
N LYS A 221 7.70 -0.08 7.51
CA LYS A 221 8.57 -0.65 6.49
C LYS A 221 8.88 0.34 5.38
N HIS A 222 7.88 1.08 4.88
CA HIS A 222 8.05 2.15 3.89
C HIS A 222 9.08 3.18 4.35
N GLU A 223 8.89 3.71 5.56
CA GLU A 223 9.79 4.70 6.14
C GLU A 223 11.22 4.15 6.28
N LEU A 224 11.40 2.93 6.78
CA LEU A 224 12.73 2.32 6.89
C LEU A 224 13.43 2.16 5.53
N ILE A 225 12.69 1.99 4.42
CA ILE A 225 13.29 1.91 3.08
C ILE A 225 13.92 3.24 2.67
N HIS A 226 13.36 4.38 3.08
CA HIS A 226 14.02 5.68 2.89
C HIS A 226 15.32 5.81 3.70
N ALA A 227 15.36 5.23 4.90
CA ALA A 227 16.57 5.18 5.72
C ALA A 227 17.63 4.22 5.14
N PHE A 228 17.22 3.18 4.41
CA PHE A 228 18.15 2.18 3.88
C PHE A 228 18.66 2.45 2.48
N VAL A 229 17.80 2.89 1.56
CA VAL A 229 18.15 2.86 0.14
C VAL A 229 17.41 3.86 -0.74
N PHE A 230 16.11 4.10 -0.56
CA PHE A 230 15.30 4.86 -1.53
C PHE A 230 15.24 6.34 -1.13
N SER A 231 16.28 7.09 -1.48
CA SER A 231 16.37 8.52 -1.18
C SER A 231 17.18 9.25 -2.24
N THR A 232 16.75 10.47 -2.59
CA THR A 232 17.45 11.33 -3.54
C THR A 232 18.90 11.65 -3.15
N THR A 233 19.24 11.64 -1.86
CA THR A 233 20.63 11.87 -1.40
C THR A 233 21.49 10.62 -1.43
N LEU A 234 20.89 9.43 -1.56
CA LEU A 234 21.60 8.16 -1.60
C LEU A 234 21.99 7.73 -3.02
N TYR A 235 21.28 8.15 -4.07
CA TYR A 235 21.54 7.67 -5.44
C TYR A 235 22.97 7.90 -5.93
N ALA A 236 23.55 9.06 -5.60
CA ALA A 236 24.94 9.38 -5.96
C ALA A 236 25.99 8.53 -5.21
N ARG A 237 25.55 7.75 -4.21
CA ARG A 237 26.37 6.85 -3.41
C ARG A 237 26.22 5.38 -3.82
N TYR A 238 25.28 5.08 -4.71
CA TYR A 238 25.11 3.72 -5.24
C TYR A 238 26.35 3.30 -6.02
N ARG A 239 26.68 2.01 -5.98
CA ARG A 239 27.82 1.44 -6.71
C ARG A 239 27.73 1.69 -8.23
N GLY A 240 26.52 1.71 -8.78
CA GLY A 240 26.26 1.96 -10.20
C GLY A 240 26.28 3.43 -10.63
N ALA A 241 26.41 4.38 -9.69
CA ALA A 241 26.41 5.81 -9.98
C ALA A 241 27.62 6.24 -10.80
N LYS A 242 27.37 7.05 -11.83
CA LYS A 242 28.39 7.57 -12.75
C LYS A 242 28.30 9.09 -12.80
N GLY A 243 29.44 9.76 -12.91
CA GLY A 243 29.48 11.21 -13.05
C GLY A 243 28.95 11.97 -11.82
N LYS A 244 28.64 13.25 -12.02
CA LYS A 244 28.13 14.13 -10.96
C LYS A 244 26.61 14.09 -10.93
N ALA A 245 26.04 14.06 -9.72
CA ALA A 245 24.62 14.23 -9.52
C ALA A 245 24.17 15.65 -9.89
N LYS A 246 23.01 15.78 -10.53
CA LYS A 246 22.40 17.05 -10.91
C LYS A 246 21.03 17.18 -10.28
N ARG A 247 20.86 18.18 -9.40
CA ARG A 247 19.58 18.48 -8.76
C ARG A 247 18.71 19.34 -9.67
N GLU A 248 17.47 18.93 -9.87
CA GLU A 248 16.48 19.62 -10.70
C GLU A 248 15.14 19.65 -9.94
N GLY A 249 14.90 20.75 -9.21
CA GLY A 249 13.77 20.83 -8.29
C GLY A 249 13.89 19.80 -7.16
N SER A 250 12.87 18.94 -7.04
CA SER A 250 12.81 17.87 -6.05
C SER A 250 13.52 16.58 -6.48
N VAL A 251 13.91 16.46 -7.75
CA VAL A 251 14.53 15.23 -8.27
C VAL A 251 16.04 15.41 -8.44
N VAL A 252 16.78 14.32 -8.28
CA VAL A 252 18.24 14.28 -8.47
C VAL A 252 18.56 13.26 -9.55
N LEU A 253 19.10 13.73 -10.68
CA LEU A 253 19.58 12.88 -11.76
C LEU A 253 20.99 12.41 -11.44
N VAL A 254 21.21 11.11 -11.61
CA VAL A 254 22.50 10.46 -11.36
C VAL A 254 22.74 9.49 -12.51
N PRO A 255 23.64 9.79 -13.45
CA PRO A 255 23.91 8.91 -14.58
C PRO A 255 24.19 7.47 -14.13
N GLY A 256 23.60 6.49 -14.80
CA GLY A 256 23.66 5.07 -14.42
C GLY A 256 22.69 4.64 -13.32
N VAL A 257 22.04 5.57 -12.62
CA VAL A 257 21.06 5.28 -11.56
C VAL A 257 19.72 5.91 -11.88
N VAL A 258 19.63 7.24 -11.93
CA VAL A 258 18.41 8.01 -12.21
C VAL A 258 18.58 8.82 -13.49
N GLU A 259 17.81 8.51 -14.52
CA GLU A 259 17.92 9.12 -15.84
C GLU A 259 16.58 9.58 -16.40
N ARG A 260 16.65 10.54 -17.33
CA ARG A 260 15.50 11.06 -18.07
C ARG A 260 15.23 10.19 -19.28
N VAL A 261 13.97 9.85 -19.50
CA VAL A 261 13.53 9.07 -20.66
C VAL A 261 12.41 9.80 -21.38
N GLN A 262 12.56 10.01 -22.67
CA GLN A 262 11.56 10.67 -23.51
C GLN A 262 10.53 9.66 -24.03
N ARG A 263 9.25 9.99 -23.90
CA ARG A 263 8.10 9.27 -24.48
C ARG A 263 7.55 10.12 -25.61
N SER A 264 7.81 9.72 -26.85
CA SER A 264 7.43 10.47 -28.06
C SER A 264 5.96 10.37 -28.43
N ASN A 265 5.24 9.40 -27.86
CA ASN A 265 3.86 9.06 -28.20
C ASN A 265 2.89 9.20 -27.02
N TRP A 266 3.16 10.11 -26.09
CA TRP A 266 2.29 10.35 -24.94
C TRP A 266 0.99 11.03 -25.39
N GLU A 267 -0.13 10.31 -25.32
CA GLU A 267 -1.41 10.80 -25.82
C GLU A 267 -2.16 11.66 -24.80
N THR A 268 -2.62 12.83 -25.25
CA THR A 268 -3.44 13.79 -24.50
C THR A 268 -4.70 14.14 -25.30
N ALA A 269 -5.63 14.89 -24.71
CA ALA A 269 -6.80 15.42 -25.39
C ALA A 269 -6.47 16.30 -26.61
N LYS A 270 -5.28 16.90 -26.66
CA LYS A 270 -4.81 17.74 -27.78
C LYS A 270 -3.95 17.00 -28.81
N GLY A 271 -3.78 15.69 -28.64
CA GLY A 271 -2.92 14.85 -29.49
C GLY A 271 -1.70 14.32 -28.76
N LYS A 272 -0.80 13.69 -29.52
CA LYS A 272 0.44 13.11 -29.00
C LYS A 272 1.50 14.18 -28.79
N ILE A 273 2.19 14.11 -27.65
CA ILE A 273 3.27 15.03 -27.29
C ILE A 273 4.54 14.25 -26.90
N SER A 274 5.69 14.93 -26.92
CA SER A 274 6.86 14.46 -26.19
C SER A 274 6.63 14.68 -24.71
N HIS A 275 6.78 13.61 -23.94
CA HIS A 275 6.63 13.63 -22.49
C HIS A 275 7.87 13.02 -21.85
N GLU A 276 8.45 13.73 -20.90
CA GLU A 276 9.63 13.26 -20.19
C GLU A 276 9.24 12.59 -18.89
N VAL A 277 9.74 11.39 -18.68
CA VAL A 277 9.63 10.64 -17.43
C VAL A 277 11.01 10.46 -16.82
N ILE A 278 11.06 10.25 -15.50
CA ILE A 278 12.31 9.98 -14.78
C ILE A 278 12.28 8.54 -14.31
N MET A 279 13.37 7.81 -14.50
CA MET A 279 13.43 6.39 -14.20
C MET A 279 14.68 6.04 -13.40
N ILE A 280 14.56 5.07 -12.49
CA ILE A 280 15.69 4.30 -12.02
C ILE A 280 16.04 3.26 -13.09
N VAL A 281 17.24 3.37 -13.66
CA VAL A 281 17.71 2.59 -14.83
C VAL A 281 18.74 1.52 -14.48
N THR A 282 18.93 1.28 -13.18
CA THR A 282 19.89 0.29 -12.67
C THR A 282 19.54 -1.13 -13.16
N PRO A 283 20.54 -2.03 -13.30
CA PRO A 283 20.37 -3.28 -14.02
C PRO A 283 19.25 -4.19 -13.49
N ARG A 284 19.20 -4.43 -12.18
CA ARG A 284 18.24 -5.34 -11.56
C ARG A 284 16.83 -4.74 -11.52
N VAL A 285 16.71 -3.45 -11.21
CA VAL A 285 15.43 -2.70 -11.27
C VAL A 285 14.84 -2.76 -12.68
N LYS A 286 15.67 -2.52 -13.70
CA LYS A 286 15.27 -2.63 -15.11
C LYS A 286 14.81 -4.04 -15.46
N GLU A 287 15.53 -5.07 -15.02
CA GLU A 287 15.16 -6.47 -15.27
C GLU A 287 13.81 -6.82 -14.63
N GLU A 288 13.62 -6.53 -13.34
CA GLU A 288 12.38 -6.82 -12.62
C GLU A 288 11.20 -6.02 -13.21
N ALA A 289 11.38 -4.75 -13.58
CA ALA A 289 10.35 -3.96 -14.26
C ALA A 289 9.95 -4.57 -15.62
N ARG A 290 10.92 -5.00 -16.44
CA ARG A 290 10.65 -5.68 -17.71
C ARG A 290 9.88 -6.98 -17.51
N ASN A 291 10.28 -7.77 -16.51
CA ASN A 291 9.65 -9.05 -16.18
C ASN A 291 8.23 -8.87 -15.64
N PHE A 292 8.02 -7.84 -14.82
CA PHE A 292 6.74 -7.50 -14.22
C PHE A 292 5.71 -7.07 -15.27
N PHE A 293 6.05 -6.09 -16.11
CA PHE A 293 5.15 -5.61 -17.16
C PHE A 293 5.11 -6.51 -18.40
N LYS A 294 6.05 -7.45 -18.57
CA LYS A 294 6.28 -8.17 -19.84
C LYS A 294 6.61 -7.22 -20.99
N CYS A 295 7.50 -6.27 -20.72
CA CYS A 295 7.95 -5.27 -21.70
C CYS A 295 9.48 -5.28 -21.85
N PRO A 296 10.07 -6.03 -22.82
CA PRO A 296 11.52 -6.13 -22.98
C PRO A 296 12.22 -4.80 -23.32
N SER A 297 11.49 -3.84 -23.90
CA SER A 297 12.02 -2.54 -24.30
C SER A 297 11.96 -1.46 -23.21
N LEU A 298 11.55 -1.82 -21.99
CA LEU A 298 11.45 -0.87 -20.88
C LEU A 298 12.85 -0.48 -20.39
N GLU A 299 13.07 0.81 -20.15
CA GLU A 299 14.39 1.38 -19.86
C GLU A 299 14.75 1.36 -18.37
N GLY A 300 13.78 1.12 -17.49
CA GLY A 300 13.93 1.16 -16.05
C GLY A 300 12.56 1.13 -15.37
N ALA A 301 12.51 1.58 -14.11
CA ALA A 301 11.26 1.80 -13.40
C ALA A 301 11.06 3.29 -13.14
N GLU A 302 9.87 3.77 -13.46
CA GLU A 302 9.51 5.18 -13.34
C GLU A 302 9.37 5.61 -11.87
N ILE A 303 9.90 6.79 -11.55
CA ILE A 303 9.80 7.40 -10.23
C ILE A 303 8.93 8.66 -10.28
N GLU A 304 8.29 8.94 -9.16
CA GLU A 304 7.36 10.04 -9.01
C GLU A 304 8.02 11.40 -9.28
N THR A 305 7.29 12.30 -9.92
CA THR A 305 7.74 13.67 -10.21
C THR A 305 6.84 14.76 -9.62
N GLN A 306 5.69 14.38 -9.08
CA GLN A 306 4.66 15.23 -8.47
C GLN A 306 4.65 15.05 -6.94
N GLY A 307 3.77 15.76 -6.23
CA GLY A 307 3.59 15.61 -4.78
C GLY A 307 4.64 16.33 -3.90
N GLY A 308 5.56 17.12 -4.48
CA GLY A 308 6.52 17.93 -3.74
C GLY A 308 7.80 17.18 -3.33
N ILE A 309 8.59 17.78 -2.42
CA ILE A 309 9.94 17.27 -2.08
C ILE A 309 9.95 15.95 -1.31
N GLY A 310 8.88 15.65 -0.57
CA GLY A 310 8.77 14.38 0.15
C GLY A 310 8.37 13.21 -0.76
N THR A 311 7.73 13.50 -1.88
CA THR A 311 7.19 12.47 -2.77
C THR A 311 8.07 12.30 -4.00
N ALA A 312 8.31 13.39 -4.75
CA ALA A 312 9.04 13.36 -6.00
C ALA A 312 10.49 12.88 -5.81
N GLY A 313 10.91 11.96 -6.68
CA GLY A 313 12.28 11.46 -6.73
C GLY A 313 12.64 10.40 -5.69
N SER A 314 11.81 10.14 -4.68
CA SER A 314 12.06 9.11 -3.64
C SER A 314 11.00 8.01 -3.59
N HIS A 315 10.09 7.99 -4.56
CA HIS A 315 8.98 7.06 -4.65
C HIS A 315 8.81 6.54 -6.08
N TRP A 316 8.23 5.36 -6.23
CA TRP A 316 7.81 4.84 -7.53
C TRP A 316 6.59 5.61 -8.06
N GLU A 317 6.53 5.77 -9.39
CA GLU A 317 5.41 6.42 -10.08
C GLU A 317 4.10 5.67 -9.85
N LYS A 318 3.12 6.34 -9.22
CA LYS A 318 1.89 5.66 -8.80
C LYS A 318 1.03 5.24 -9.98
N ARG A 319 1.09 5.94 -11.13
CA ARG A 319 0.33 5.58 -12.34
C ARG A 319 0.58 4.14 -12.77
N VAL A 320 1.82 3.66 -12.67
CA VAL A 320 2.23 2.33 -13.16
C VAL A 320 2.51 1.32 -12.03
N PHE A 321 2.65 1.78 -10.79
CA PHE A 321 2.98 0.94 -9.62
C PHE A 321 2.02 1.11 -8.43
N GLU A 322 0.74 1.43 -8.67
CA GLU A 322 -0.24 1.87 -7.66
C GLU A 322 -0.13 1.23 -6.27
N ASN A 323 -0.06 -0.10 -6.19
CA ASN A 323 -0.08 -0.89 -4.96
C ASN A 323 1.32 -1.32 -4.47
N GLU A 324 2.39 -0.71 -4.99
CA GLU A 324 3.75 -0.88 -4.51
C GLU A 324 3.94 -0.10 -3.19
N ALA A 325 4.66 -0.70 -2.25
CA ALA A 325 4.88 -0.15 -0.91
C ALA A 325 5.49 1.26 -0.93
N MET A 326 6.36 1.56 -1.89
CA MET A 326 7.10 2.82 -2.05
C MET A 326 6.45 3.78 -3.06
N THR A 327 5.12 3.75 -3.20
CA THR A 327 4.39 4.86 -3.85
C THR A 327 4.17 6.00 -2.85
N GLY A 328 4.31 7.25 -3.29
CA GLY A 328 4.36 8.42 -2.38
C GLY A 328 3.01 8.91 -1.85
N VAL A 329 1.94 8.15 -2.07
CA VAL A 329 0.60 8.40 -1.52
C VAL A 329 0.06 7.10 -0.99
N THR A 330 -0.40 7.14 0.25
CA THR A 330 -0.93 5.96 0.95
C THR A 330 -2.01 5.25 0.14
N THR A 331 -1.91 3.93 0.11
CA THR A 331 -2.88 3.02 -0.51
C THR A 331 -3.29 1.99 0.53
N GLN A 332 -4.42 1.31 0.34
CA GLN A 332 -4.90 0.31 1.30
C GLN A 332 -4.18 -1.04 1.13
N VAL A 333 -3.37 -1.19 0.07
CA VAL A 333 -2.56 -2.39 -0.21
C VAL A 333 -1.14 -1.95 -0.55
N TYR A 334 -0.21 -2.26 0.34
CA TYR A 334 1.22 -2.08 0.12
C TYR A 334 1.82 -3.45 -0.18
N ALA A 335 2.42 -3.59 -1.36
CA ALA A 335 3.23 -4.75 -1.69
C ALA A 335 4.70 -4.31 -1.71
N LEU A 336 5.50 -4.79 -0.76
CA LEU A 336 6.96 -4.65 -0.89
C LEU A 336 7.46 -5.60 -1.97
N SER A 337 7.52 -5.08 -3.19
CA SER A 337 7.64 -5.92 -4.38
C SER A 337 9.11 -6.28 -4.67
N ARG A 338 9.27 -7.21 -5.62
CA ARG A 338 10.59 -7.51 -6.21
C ARG A 338 11.28 -6.27 -6.78
N LEU A 339 10.52 -5.24 -7.18
CA LEU A 339 11.07 -4.00 -7.71
C LEU A 339 11.85 -3.22 -6.65
N THR A 340 11.26 -3.00 -5.47
CA THR A 340 11.94 -2.33 -4.37
C THR A 340 13.11 -3.16 -3.85
N LEU A 341 12.95 -4.48 -3.77
CA LEU A 341 14.06 -5.38 -3.43
C LEU A 341 15.22 -5.31 -4.45
N ALA A 342 14.93 -5.14 -5.74
CA ALA A 342 15.98 -4.91 -6.73
C ALA A 342 16.73 -3.58 -6.54
N LEU A 343 16.06 -2.55 -6.01
CA LEU A 343 16.70 -1.29 -5.65
C LEU A 343 17.71 -1.48 -4.49
N PHE A 344 17.37 -2.30 -3.49
CA PHE A 344 18.31 -2.71 -2.45
C PHE A 344 19.55 -3.37 -3.05
N GLU A 345 19.39 -4.33 -3.96
CA GLU A 345 20.51 -5.02 -4.59
C GLU A 345 21.37 -4.08 -5.46
N ASP A 346 20.75 -3.27 -6.32
CA ASP A 346 21.43 -2.35 -7.24
C ASP A 346 22.16 -1.19 -6.54
N SER A 347 21.81 -0.87 -5.28
CA SER A 347 22.59 0.06 -4.46
C SER A 347 24.05 -0.41 -4.30
N GLY A 348 24.27 -1.73 -4.36
CA GLY A 348 25.54 -2.39 -4.11
C GLY A 348 25.84 -2.62 -2.63
N TRP A 349 24.92 -2.24 -1.73
CA TRP A 349 25.08 -2.37 -0.29
C TRP A 349 24.49 -3.65 0.29
N TYR A 350 23.53 -4.25 -0.41
CA TYR A 350 22.74 -5.37 0.08
C TYR A 350 22.75 -6.54 -0.90
N LYS A 351 22.72 -7.77 -0.38
CA LYS A 351 22.16 -8.92 -1.12
C LYS A 351 20.75 -9.17 -0.63
N VAL A 352 19.88 -9.68 -1.50
CA VAL A 352 18.44 -9.69 -1.21
C VAL A 352 17.84 -11.07 -1.37
N ASN A 353 17.01 -11.45 -0.40
CA ASN A 353 16.16 -12.62 -0.45
C ASN A 353 14.82 -12.26 -1.11
N TYR A 354 14.73 -12.54 -2.40
CA TYR A 354 13.51 -12.24 -3.16
C TYR A 354 12.30 -13.10 -2.78
N ASP A 355 12.45 -14.18 -2.01
CA ASP A 355 11.31 -14.97 -1.52
C ASP A 355 10.47 -14.19 -0.49
N LYS A 356 11.02 -13.09 0.04
CA LYS A 356 10.33 -12.15 0.93
C LYS A 356 9.52 -11.09 0.17
N ALA A 357 9.62 -11.06 -1.16
CA ALA A 357 8.85 -10.11 -1.98
C ALA A 357 7.35 -10.41 -1.91
N GLU A 358 6.56 -9.36 -1.74
CA GLU A 358 5.12 -9.43 -1.78
C GLU A 358 4.61 -9.30 -3.23
N GLU A 359 3.44 -9.89 -3.49
CA GLU A 359 2.88 -9.93 -4.83
C GLU A 359 2.19 -8.60 -5.18
N MET A 360 2.63 -7.98 -6.28
CA MET A 360 1.99 -6.81 -6.88
C MET A 360 1.14 -7.23 -8.07
N LYS A 361 -0.10 -6.73 -8.16
CA LYS A 361 -1.02 -7.07 -9.26
C LYS A 361 -1.25 -5.93 -10.24
N TRP A 362 -1.21 -4.68 -9.78
CA TRP A 362 -1.40 -3.51 -10.64
C TRP A 362 -0.34 -3.49 -11.74
N GLY A 363 -0.75 -3.53 -13.01
CA GLY A 363 0.19 -3.47 -14.13
C GLY A 363 0.85 -4.80 -14.52
N GLN A 364 0.65 -5.88 -13.76
CA GLN A 364 1.32 -7.16 -13.99
C GLN A 364 0.97 -7.71 -15.38
N GLY A 365 1.96 -7.87 -16.25
CA GLY A 365 1.80 -8.43 -17.60
C GLY A 365 1.05 -7.56 -18.61
N LEU A 366 0.78 -6.29 -18.32
CA LEU A 366 0.01 -5.39 -19.21
C LEU A 366 0.81 -4.83 -20.40
N GLY A 367 2.09 -5.16 -20.51
CA GLY A 367 2.92 -4.89 -21.67
C GLY A 367 3.42 -3.45 -21.77
N CYS A 368 4.14 -3.18 -22.87
CA CYS A 368 4.80 -1.90 -23.10
C CYS A 368 3.82 -0.73 -23.29
N MET A 369 2.60 -0.97 -23.77
CA MET A 369 1.61 0.09 -23.94
C MET A 369 1.24 0.69 -22.58
N PHE A 370 0.97 -0.16 -21.59
CA PHE A 370 0.68 0.27 -20.22
C PHE A 370 1.87 0.97 -19.58
N ALA A 371 3.06 0.36 -19.67
CA ALA A 371 4.24 0.86 -18.96
C ALA A 371 4.83 2.15 -19.56
N LYS A 372 4.72 2.37 -20.89
CA LYS A 372 5.43 3.46 -21.58
C LYS A 372 4.54 4.61 -22.05
N GLN A 373 3.22 4.45 -22.08
CA GLN A 373 2.29 5.44 -22.65
C GLN A 373 1.29 5.97 -21.62
N SER A 374 0.53 6.99 -22.00
CA SER A 374 -0.49 7.57 -21.12
C SER A 374 -1.64 6.59 -20.88
N CYS A 375 -2.33 6.74 -19.75
CA CYS A 375 -3.55 5.97 -19.48
C CYS A 375 -4.67 6.26 -20.49
N LEU A 376 -4.68 7.43 -21.15
CA LEU A 376 -5.55 7.68 -22.29
C LEU A 376 -5.32 6.66 -23.40
N THR A 377 -4.06 6.41 -23.74
CA THR A 377 -3.72 5.44 -24.79
C THR A 377 -4.20 4.05 -24.40
N TRP A 378 -4.03 3.66 -23.13
CA TRP A 378 -4.55 2.39 -22.62
C TRP A 378 -6.07 2.28 -22.76
N MET A 379 -6.80 3.27 -22.24
CA MET A 379 -8.27 3.27 -22.23
C MET A 379 -8.85 3.25 -23.65
N LYS A 380 -8.23 3.95 -24.59
CA LYS A 380 -8.65 3.93 -26.01
C LYS A 380 -8.50 2.56 -26.66
N ASN A 381 -7.49 1.79 -26.27
CA ASN A 381 -7.25 0.44 -26.80
C ASN A 381 -8.05 -0.63 -26.04
N HIS A 382 -8.69 -0.27 -24.92
CA HIS A 382 -9.52 -1.15 -24.11
C HIS A 382 -10.88 -0.48 -23.78
N PRO A 383 -11.69 -0.10 -24.79
CA PRO A 383 -12.87 0.73 -24.59
C PRO A 383 -13.98 0.07 -23.76
N MET A 384 -14.03 -1.27 -23.77
CA MET A 384 -15.04 -2.05 -23.04
C MET A 384 -14.64 -2.36 -21.59
N ASP A 385 -13.36 -2.61 -21.34
CA ASP A 385 -12.83 -2.88 -20.01
C ASP A 385 -11.41 -2.29 -19.87
N PRO A 386 -11.28 -1.01 -19.50
CA PRO A 386 -9.99 -0.34 -19.36
C PRO A 386 -9.22 -0.72 -18.09
N TYR A 387 -9.65 -1.75 -17.35
CA TYR A 387 -8.98 -2.17 -16.12
C TYR A 387 -7.47 -2.32 -16.32
N PRO A 388 -6.63 -1.79 -15.41
CA PRO A 388 -6.98 -1.32 -14.08
C PRO A 388 -7.38 0.17 -13.99
N TYR A 389 -7.31 0.91 -15.12
CA TYR A 389 -7.92 2.24 -15.24
C TYR A 389 -9.44 2.15 -15.34
N CYS A 390 -10.12 3.30 -15.27
CA CYS A 390 -11.57 3.35 -15.33
C CYS A 390 -12.07 4.59 -16.08
N ASN A 391 -13.22 4.46 -16.72
CA ASN A 391 -13.82 5.53 -17.52
C ASN A 391 -15.29 5.83 -17.19
N VAL A 392 -15.85 5.17 -16.17
CA VAL A 392 -17.24 5.37 -15.73
C VAL A 392 -17.30 5.91 -14.31
N LEU A 393 -17.91 7.09 -14.14
CA LEU A 393 -18.00 7.81 -12.88
C LEU A 393 -18.69 6.96 -11.80
N GLY A 394 -18.01 6.81 -10.66
CA GLY A 394 -18.53 6.08 -9.50
C GLY A 394 -18.79 4.58 -9.75
N ASN A 395 -18.30 4.03 -10.87
CA ASN A 395 -18.38 2.60 -11.13
C ASN A 395 -17.57 1.83 -10.07
N THR A 396 -18.09 0.67 -9.70
CA THR A 396 -17.50 -0.23 -8.71
C THR A 396 -17.32 -1.60 -9.32
N ARG A 397 -16.27 -2.30 -8.92
CA ARG A 397 -16.01 -3.69 -9.34
C ARG A 397 -15.18 -4.40 -8.27
N CYS A 398 -14.98 -5.70 -8.46
CA CYS A 398 -14.01 -6.45 -7.67
C CYS A 398 -12.59 -6.30 -8.22
N THR A 399 -11.59 -6.38 -7.34
CA THR A 399 -10.20 -6.63 -7.76
C THR A 399 -10.08 -7.99 -8.44
N ASP A 400 -9.06 -8.19 -9.28
CA ASP A 400 -8.84 -9.47 -10.00
C ASP A 400 -8.73 -10.68 -9.05
N ASN A 401 -8.13 -10.49 -7.88
CA ASN A 401 -8.02 -11.53 -6.85
C ASN A 401 -9.28 -11.65 -5.95
N ARG A 402 -10.33 -10.87 -6.24
CA ARG A 402 -11.58 -10.76 -5.47
C ARG A 402 -11.39 -10.48 -3.98
N ARG A 403 -10.29 -9.87 -3.56
CA ARG A 403 -10.03 -9.58 -2.15
C ARG A 403 -10.61 -8.24 -1.70
N ALA A 404 -10.99 -7.36 -2.62
CA ALA A 404 -11.56 -6.05 -2.27
C ALA A 404 -12.60 -5.57 -3.27
N LYS A 405 -13.49 -4.70 -2.79
CA LYS A 405 -14.33 -3.84 -3.63
C LYS A 405 -13.50 -2.60 -3.99
N VAL A 406 -13.53 -2.20 -5.24
CA VAL A 406 -12.83 -1.00 -5.73
C VAL A 406 -13.80 -0.07 -6.43
N ARG A 407 -13.55 1.24 -6.33
CA ARG A 407 -14.34 2.29 -6.95
C ARG A 407 -13.46 3.12 -7.86
N CYS A 408 -14.00 3.47 -9.02
CA CYS A 408 -13.38 4.39 -9.96
C CYS A 408 -13.22 5.77 -9.29
N ASN A 409 -12.00 6.28 -9.22
CA ASN A 409 -11.68 7.60 -8.64
C ASN A 409 -11.86 8.77 -9.63
N LEU A 410 -12.54 8.54 -10.76
CA LEU A 410 -12.92 9.56 -11.71
C LEU A 410 -13.81 10.60 -11.02
N VAL A 411 -13.52 11.88 -11.24
CA VAL A 411 -14.32 13.00 -10.75
C VAL A 411 -14.81 13.79 -11.95
N SER A 412 -16.10 14.14 -11.96
CA SER A 412 -16.69 15.02 -12.98
C SER A 412 -16.31 16.48 -12.73
N GLY A 413 -16.05 17.23 -13.79
CA GLY A 413 -15.84 18.67 -13.73
C GLY A 413 -14.47 19.12 -14.23
N SER A 414 -14.19 20.41 -14.06
CA SER A 414 -13.04 21.10 -14.65
C SER A 414 -12.13 21.68 -13.57
N LYS A 415 -11.35 20.83 -12.88
CA LYS A 415 -10.12 21.32 -12.23
C LYS A 415 -9.15 21.73 -13.34
N LYS A 416 -8.29 22.72 -13.10
CA LYS A 416 -7.17 23.05 -13.99
C LYS A 416 -6.14 21.90 -13.96
N VAL A 417 -6.43 20.80 -14.64
CA VAL A 417 -5.48 19.71 -14.88
C VAL A 417 -4.44 20.18 -15.90
N PRO A 418 -3.14 19.95 -15.69
CA PRO A 418 -2.11 20.28 -16.69
C PRO A 418 -2.42 19.65 -18.05
N SER A 419 -2.16 20.35 -19.14
CA SER A 419 -2.51 19.89 -20.50
C SER A 419 -1.90 18.53 -20.87
N LYS A 420 -0.72 18.21 -20.32
CA LYS A 420 -0.05 16.90 -20.50
C LYS A 420 -0.79 15.72 -19.85
N TYR A 421 -1.72 16.00 -18.95
CA TYR A 421 -2.55 15.03 -18.22
C TYR A 421 -4.06 15.25 -18.46
N ASP A 422 -4.42 16.10 -19.43
CA ASP A 422 -5.79 16.22 -19.88
C ASP A 422 -6.10 15.06 -20.83
N TYR A 423 -6.95 14.14 -20.40
CA TYR A 423 -7.35 12.96 -21.18
C TYR A 423 -8.74 13.08 -21.78
N ASN A 424 -9.40 14.25 -21.68
CA ASN A 424 -10.78 14.44 -22.13
C ASN A 424 -10.90 14.46 -23.66
N ILE A 425 -11.07 13.28 -24.26
CA ILE A 425 -11.52 13.12 -25.65
C ILE A 425 -13.01 12.78 -25.71
N LYS A 426 -13.60 12.93 -26.90
CA LYS A 426 -14.98 12.51 -27.16
C LYS A 426 -15.17 11.03 -26.83
N ASP A 427 -16.29 10.69 -26.20
CA ASP A 427 -16.73 9.30 -25.94
C ASP A 427 -15.79 8.47 -25.03
N LEU A 428 -14.91 9.13 -24.25
CA LEU A 428 -14.06 8.45 -23.28
C LEU A 428 -14.75 8.22 -21.94
N PHE A 429 -15.23 9.29 -21.29
CA PHE A 429 -15.75 9.25 -19.93
C PHE A 429 -17.27 9.33 -19.89
N TRP A 430 -17.86 8.55 -18.98
CA TRP A 430 -19.31 8.36 -18.89
C TRP A 430 -19.81 8.44 -17.45
N ASP A 431 -21.04 8.90 -17.25
CA ASP A 431 -21.77 8.67 -16.00
C ASP A 431 -22.47 7.30 -16.01
N LYS A 432 -23.02 6.87 -14.86
CA LYS A 432 -23.79 5.61 -14.77
C LYS A 432 -25.09 5.61 -15.60
N LYS A 433 -25.54 6.76 -16.10
CA LYS A 433 -26.73 6.90 -16.94
C LYS A 433 -26.38 6.83 -18.44
N GLY A 434 -25.11 6.67 -18.79
CA GLY A 434 -24.63 6.61 -20.17
C GLY A 434 -24.45 7.98 -20.83
N HIS A 435 -24.42 9.07 -20.06
CA HIS A 435 -24.09 10.39 -20.62
C HIS A 435 -22.58 10.57 -20.68
N ASN A 436 -22.10 11.15 -21.78
CA ASN A 436 -20.73 11.59 -21.89
C ASN A 436 -20.43 12.71 -20.87
N ILE A 437 -19.32 12.61 -20.16
CA ILE A 437 -18.90 13.62 -19.20
C ILE A 437 -17.45 14.05 -19.44
N ARG A 438 -17.10 15.20 -18.88
CA ARG A 438 -15.71 15.62 -18.71
C ARG A 438 -15.27 15.36 -17.28
N GLY A 439 -14.06 14.85 -17.11
CA GLY A 439 -13.53 14.49 -15.81
C GLY A 439 -12.03 14.22 -15.81
N TYR A 440 -11.54 13.86 -14.64
CA TYR A 440 -10.13 13.55 -14.38
C TYR A 440 -10.01 12.59 -13.19
N GLY A 441 -8.91 11.86 -13.09
CA GLY A 441 -8.59 11.07 -11.90
C GLY A 441 -8.21 11.99 -10.74
N HIS A 442 -8.76 11.74 -9.55
CA HIS A 442 -8.58 12.61 -8.38
C HIS A 442 -7.13 12.72 -7.89
N VAL A 443 -6.28 11.72 -8.17
CA VAL A 443 -4.94 11.59 -7.58
C VAL A 443 -3.90 12.17 -8.54
N GLU A 444 -3.25 13.25 -8.11
CA GLU A 444 -2.22 13.96 -8.89
C GLU A 444 -1.02 13.07 -9.23
N VAL A 445 -0.45 12.39 -8.24
CA VAL A 445 0.70 11.46 -8.37
C VAL A 445 0.41 10.22 -9.22
N ALA A 446 -0.83 10.05 -9.69
CA ALA A 446 -1.17 9.02 -10.67
C ALA A 446 -1.34 9.64 -12.07
N ASP A 447 -0.67 10.76 -12.34
CA ASP A 447 -0.78 11.57 -13.55
C ASP A 447 -2.23 11.92 -13.92
N TYR A 448 -3.09 12.14 -12.92
CA TYR A 448 -4.54 12.35 -13.09
C TYR A 448 -5.26 11.24 -13.85
N CYS A 449 -4.68 10.05 -13.94
CA CYS A 449 -5.30 8.89 -14.54
C CYS A 449 -6.47 8.42 -13.66
N PRO A 450 -7.68 8.22 -14.21
CA PRO A 450 -8.76 7.61 -13.46
C PRO A 450 -8.54 6.10 -13.36
N TYR A 451 -8.58 5.57 -12.15
CA TYR A 451 -8.40 4.15 -11.86
C TYR A 451 -9.30 3.62 -10.76
N TYR A 452 -9.42 2.30 -10.71
CA TYR A 452 -10.09 1.59 -9.63
C TYR A 452 -9.19 1.50 -8.40
N ARG A 453 -9.65 2.06 -7.28
CA ARG A 453 -8.95 1.97 -6.00
C ARG A 453 -9.88 1.49 -4.89
N ILE A 454 -9.30 0.94 -3.83
CA ILE A 454 -10.02 0.68 -2.59
C ILE A 454 -10.47 2.06 -2.07
N TYR A 455 -11.75 2.19 -1.76
CA TYR A 455 -12.27 3.41 -1.13
C TYR A 455 -12.27 3.18 0.38
N GLY A 456 -11.76 4.16 1.14
CA GLY A 456 -11.64 4.16 2.61
C GLY A 456 -10.63 5.16 3.17
N ASP A 457 -11.04 6.06 4.07
CA ASP A 457 -10.21 7.04 4.77
C ASP A 457 -9.77 6.51 6.15
N VAL A 458 -8.48 6.66 6.45
CA VAL A 458 -7.82 6.32 7.73
C VAL A 458 -8.42 7.10 8.91
N SER A 459 -9.06 8.25 8.65
CA SER A 459 -9.51 9.17 9.70
C SER A 459 -10.99 9.08 10.09
N LYS A 460 -11.80 8.27 9.39
CA LYS A 460 -13.26 8.20 9.63
C LYS A 460 -13.74 6.76 9.67
N GLU A 461 -14.44 6.43 10.75
CA GLU A 461 -14.68 5.10 11.31
C GLU A 461 -15.41 4.04 10.46
N ASP A 462 -15.52 4.16 9.13
CA ASP A 462 -16.47 3.29 8.42
C ASP A 462 -16.16 2.99 6.94
N THR A 463 -14.89 2.80 6.55
CA THR A 463 -14.60 2.92 5.11
C THR A 463 -13.59 1.99 4.42
N ASP A 464 -12.85 1.04 5.04
CA ASP A 464 -12.05 0.07 4.25
C ASP A 464 -12.96 -0.96 3.54
N THR A 465 -12.62 -1.28 2.28
CA THR A 465 -13.43 -2.10 1.37
C THR A 465 -12.76 -3.41 0.96
N ARG A 466 -11.67 -3.79 1.62
CA ARG A 466 -11.09 -5.14 1.58
C ARG A 466 -12.05 -6.13 2.23
N CYS A 467 -12.50 -7.12 1.46
CA CYS A 467 -13.40 -8.17 1.93
C CYS A 467 -12.71 -9.09 2.93
N THR A 468 -11.39 -9.26 2.83
CA THR A 468 -10.64 -10.20 3.67
C THR A 468 -10.42 -9.73 5.10
N PHE A 469 -10.92 -8.54 5.46
CA PHE A 469 -10.57 -7.85 6.68
C PHE A 469 -11.75 -7.83 7.65
N ALA A 470 -11.74 -8.74 8.63
CA ALA A 470 -12.89 -9.05 9.49
C ALA A 470 -13.45 -7.83 10.23
N ASP A 471 -12.59 -6.88 10.59
CA ASP A 471 -12.97 -5.68 11.34
C ASP A 471 -13.79 -4.68 10.50
N ASN A 472 -13.88 -4.86 9.18
CA ASN A 472 -14.79 -4.09 8.32
C ASN A 472 -16.26 -4.48 8.51
N MET A 473 -16.56 -5.43 9.41
CA MET A 473 -17.91 -5.89 9.72
C MET A 473 -18.78 -4.86 10.46
N ASN A 474 -18.27 -3.65 10.75
CA ASN A 474 -19.07 -2.52 11.27
C ASN A 474 -20.07 -1.94 10.25
N TYR A 475 -20.10 -2.45 9.02
CA TYR A 475 -21.12 -2.11 8.04
C TYR A 475 -22.53 -2.44 8.53
N ASN A 476 -23.46 -1.55 8.22
CA ASN A 476 -24.86 -1.65 8.56
C ASN A 476 -25.47 -3.08 8.43
N ASN A 477 -26.39 -3.42 9.34
CA ASN A 477 -27.09 -4.73 9.41
C ASN A 477 -27.90 -5.11 8.15
N TYR A 478 -27.89 -4.28 7.11
CA TYR A 478 -28.70 -4.43 5.91
C TYR A 478 -27.90 -4.54 4.61
N SER A 479 -26.56 -4.52 4.67
CA SER A 479 -25.68 -4.79 3.52
C SER A 479 -25.67 -6.27 3.12
N LEU A 480 -26.00 -7.19 4.04
CA LEU A 480 -25.84 -8.64 3.87
C LEU A 480 -24.39 -9.11 3.67
N GLU A 481 -23.42 -8.20 3.72
CA GLU A 481 -22.01 -8.45 3.44
C GLU A 481 -21.31 -9.10 4.65
N ILE A 482 -20.38 -10.01 4.38
CA ILE A 482 -19.51 -10.60 5.39
C ILE A 482 -18.08 -10.21 5.05
N PHE A 483 -17.36 -9.70 6.04
CA PHE A 483 -15.94 -9.47 5.98
C PHE A 483 -15.23 -10.48 6.86
N SER A 484 -14.30 -11.24 6.29
CA SER A 484 -13.58 -12.32 6.97
C SER A 484 -12.40 -12.75 6.10
N PRO A 485 -11.38 -13.46 6.63
CA PRO A 485 -10.29 -13.99 5.80
C PRO A 485 -10.75 -14.84 4.60
N SER A 486 -11.89 -15.53 4.74
CA SER A 486 -12.54 -16.34 3.70
C SER A 486 -13.46 -15.55 2.77
N ALA A 487 -13.77 -14.29 3.06
CA ALA A 487 -14.66 -13.50 2.24
C ALA A 487 -13.99 -13.00 0.95
N ARG A 488 -14.79 -12.93 -0.11
CA ARG A 488 -14.39 -12.47 -1.44
C ARG A 488 -15.43 -11.49 -2.00
N CYS A 489 -15.00 -10.67 -2.93
CA CYS A 489 -15.84 -9.72 -3.65
C CYS A 489 -16.56 -10.42 -4.81
N PHE A 490 -17.85 -10.13 -4.94
CA PHE A 490 -18.73 -10.62 -5.98
C PHE A 490 -19.51 -9.50 -6.65
N GLU A 491 -19.73 -9.65 -7.96
CA GLU A 491 -20.62 -8.77 -8.71
C GLU A 491 -22.09 -9.04 -8.34
N LEU A 492 -22.90 -7.99 -8.35
CA LEU A 492 -24.32 -8.01 -8.03
C LEU A 492 -25.13 -7.63 -9.28
N ASP A 493 -26.14 -8.44 -9.61
CA ASP A 493 -26.95 -8.32 -10.83
C ASP A 493 -28.12 -7.33 -10.69
N GLY A 494 -28.35 -6.50 -11.72
CA GLY A 494 -29.33 -5.40 -11.80
C GLY A 494 -28.69 -4.02 -11.78
N ASP A 495 -29.49 -2.95 -11.67
CA ASP A 495 -29.03 -1.53 -11.61
C ASP A 495 -28.18 -1.18 -10.36
N GLY A 496 -27.48 -2.16 -9.80
CA GLY A 496 -26.24 -1.95 -9.09
C GLY A 496 -26.33 -2.05 -7.57
N GLY A 497 -27.01 -3.07 -7.01
CA GLY A 497 -26.68 -3.50 -5.65
C GLY A 497 -27.78 -4.12 -4.80
N ILE A 498 -27.77 -3.76 -3.52
CA ILE A 498 -28.63 -4.28 -2.46
C ILE A 498 -29.86 -3.38 -2.35
N ALA A 499 -31.03 -3.90 -2.71
CA ALA A 499 -32.29 -3.17 -2.67
C ALA A 499 -32.98 -3.34 -1.32
N ILE A 500 -33.39 -2.24 -0.71
CA ILE A 500 -34.12 -2.20 0.56
C ILE A 500 -35.52 -1.67 0.28
N LYS A 501 -36.53 -2.50 0.53
CA LYS A 501 -37.94 -2.15 0.41
C LYS A 501 -38.57 -2.04 1.79
N ASN A 502 -39.09 -0.87 2.12
CA ASN A 502 -39.81 -0.60 3.36
C ASN A 502 -41.12 0.17 3.09
N GLU A 503 -41.80 0.60 4.15
CA GLU A 503 -43.07 1.34 4.06
C GLU A 503 -42.94 2.69 3.37
N HIS A 504 -41.73 3.26 3.32
CA HIS A 504 -41.43 4.56 2.71
C HIS A 504 -40.96 4.45 1.25
N GLY A 505 -40.78 3.25 0.70
CA GLY A 505 -40.38 3.04 -0.69
C GLY A 505 -39.30 1.97 -0.87
N THR A 506 -38.65 1.99 -2.04
CA THR A 506 -37.52 1.11 -2.35
C THR A 506 -36.28 1.96 -2.60
N ASN A 507 -35.22 1.73 -1.83
CA ASN A 507 -33.91 2.36 -1.98
C ASN A 507 -32.89 1.29 -2.38
N THR A 508 -32.05 1.57 -3.38
CA THR A 508 -31.00 0.64 -3.81
C THR A 508 -29.64 1.22 -3.47
N TRP A 509 -28.84 0.47 -2.70
CA TRP A 509 -27.45 0.81 -2.46
C TRP A 509 -26.67 0.72 -3.77
N MET A 510 -26.04 1.81 -4.20
CA MET A 510 -25.46 1.97 -5.55
C MET A 510 -24.08 1.29 -5.75
N HIS A 511 -23.83 0.16 -5.09
CA HIS A 511 -22.64 -0.67 -5.30
C HIS A 511 -23.00 -1.92 -6.09
N SER A 512 -22.42 -2.07 -7.27
CA SER A 512 -22.57 -3.28 -8.11
C SER A 512 -21.80 -4.49 -7.57
N VAL A 513 -21.24 -4.40 -6.35
CA VAL A 513 -20.40 -5.45 -5.75
C VAL A 513 -20.65 -5.59 -4.26
N GLY A 514 -20.43 -6.79 -3.73
CA GLY A 514 -20.52 -7.10 -2.31
C GLY A 514 -19.48 -8.14 -1.84
N CYS A 515 -19.10 -8.07 -0.57
CA CYS A 515 -18.22 -9.02 0.11
C CYS A 515 -19.04 -10.15 0.74
N PHE A 516 -18.73 -11.39 0.39
CA PHE A 516 -19.43 -12.58 0.92
C PHE A 516 -18.45 -13.68 1.27
N GLU A 517 -18.79 -14.46 2.29
CA GLU A 517 -17.99 -15.60 2.74
C GLU A 517 -17.99 -16.71 1.70
N THR A 518 -16.84 -17.34 1.50
CA THR A 518 -16.67 -18.41 0.52
C THR A 518 -16.20 -19.70 1.16
N LEU A 519 -16.66 -20.82 0.61
CA LEU A 519 -16.24 -22.17 1.00
C LEU A 519 -16.08 -23.02 -0.27
N CYS A 520 -14.94 -23.67 -0.41
CA CYS A 520 -14.69 -24.65 -1.46
C CYS A 520 -14.80 -26.05 -0.85
N GLU A 521 -15.86 -26.79 -1.17
CA GLU A 521 -16.12 -28.11 -0.60
C GLU A 521 -16.73 -29.02 -1.66
N LYS A 522 -16.46 -30.33 -1.61
CA LYS A 522 -17.10 -31.33 -2.51
C LYS A 522 -17.01 -30.94 -3.99
N ASN A 523 -15.87 -30.38 -4.39
CA ASN A 523 -15.58 -29.92 -5.74
C ASN A 523 -16.50 -28.78 -6.23
N LEU A 524 -17.00 -27.94 -5.32
CA LEU A 524 -17.90 -26.83 -5.66
C LEU A 524 -17.60 -25.59 -4.82
N LEU A 525 -17.84 -24.42 -5.41
CA LEU A 525 -17.82 -23.15 -4.71
C LEU A 525 -19.17 -22.90 -4.04
N TYR A 526 -19.11 -22.45 -2.79
CA TYR A 526 -20.26 -21.99 -2.02
C TYR A 526 -20.06 -20.55 -1.55
N ILE A 527 -21.16 -19.78 -1.55
CA ILE A 527 -21.20 -18.38 -1.14
C ILE A 527 -22.20 -18.22 0.00
N LYS A 528 -21.87 -17.41 1.02
CA LYS A 528 -22.74 -17.13 2.16
C LYS A 528 -22.83 -15.64 2.45
N THR A 529 -24.06 -15.18 2.69
CA THR A 529 -24.39 -13.82 3.16
C THR A 529 -24.69 -13.83 4.66
N GLN A 530 -24.70 -12.67 5.32
CA GLN A 530 -25.00 -12.57 6.75
C GLN A 530 -26.32 -13.26 7.09
N ARG A 531 -26.35 -14.21 8.03
CA ARG A 531 -27.57 -14.95 8.43
C ARG A 531 -28.19 -15.75 7.27
N SER A 532 -27.39 -16.42 6.45
CA SER A 532 -27.86 -17.41 5.46
C SER A 532 -27.11 -18.73 5.59
N LYS A 533 -27.67 -19.77 4.97
CA LYS A 533 -26.93 -20.95 4.58
C LYS A 533 -25.96 -20.63 3.43
N PHE A 534 -25.01 -21.51 3.20
CA PHE A 534 -24.19 -21.50 1.99
C PHE A 534 -25.03 -21.85 0.75
N TYR A 535 -24.88 -21.08 -0.32
CA TYR A 535 -25.51 -21.32 -1.62
C TYR A 535 -24.45 -21.84 -2.61
N PRO A 536 -24.75 -22.91 -3.37
CA PRO A 536 -23.81 -23.47 -4.35
C PRO A 536 -23.73 -22.64 -5.63
N CYS A 537 -22.53 -22.52 -6.20
CA CYS A 537 -22.29 -21.99 -7.53
C CYS A 537 -21.94 -23.13 -8.49
N HIS A 538 -22.86 -23.46 -9.40
CA HIS A 538 -22.70 -24.58 -10.34
C HIS A 538 -22.05 -24.17 -11.67
N ARG A 539 -22.08 -22.89 -12.02
CA ARG A 539 -21.48 -22.34 -13.24
C ARG A 539 -21.25 -20.84 -13.13
N LYS A 540 -20.33 -20.32 -13.94
CA LYS A 540 -20.16 -18.88 -14.12
C LYS A 540 -21.46 -18.22 -14.59
N GLY A 541 -21.78 -17.07 -14.02
CA GLY A 541 -22.98 -16.28 -14.36
C GLY A 541 -24.28 -16.79 -13.75
N GLN A 542 -24.25 -17.89 -12.95
CA GLN A 542 -25.43 -18.30 -12.17
C GLN A 542 -25.79 -17.20 -11.17
N LEU A 543 -27.09 -16.89 -11.05
CA LEU A 543 -27.61 -15.94 -10.07
C LEU A 543 -28.04 -16.65 -8.79
N ILE A 544 -27.58 -16.14 -7.64
CA ILE A 544 -28.09 -16.49 -6.31
C ILE A 544 -29.03 -15.37 -5.86
N TYR A 545 -30.30 -15.69 -5.66
CA TYR A 545 -31.31 -14.72 -5.25
C TYR A 545 -31.45 -14.69 -3.72
N VAL A 546 -31.05 -13.59 -3.09
CA VAL A 546 -31.11 -13.44 -1.63
C VAL A 546 -32.22 -12.47 -1.28
N GLU A 547 -33.09 -12.84 -0.33
CA GLU A 547 -34.20 -12.01 0.14
C GLU A 547 -34.40 -12.19 1.65
N LYS A 548 -34.18 -11.11 2.42
CA LYS A 548 -34.25 -11.15 3.89
C LYS A 548 -35.08 -10.03 4.46
N ARG A 549 -35.87 -10.35 5.49
CA ARG A 549 -36.60 -9.34 6.27
C ARG A 549 -35.79 -9.00 7.52
N VAL A 550 -35.43 -7.73 7.66
CA VAL A 550 -34.70 -7.20 8.82
C VAL A 550 -35.62 -6.27 9.59
N HIS A 551 -35.79 -6.57 10.89
CA HIS A 551 -36.63 -5.77 11.78
C HIS A 551 -36.14 -4.32 11.83
N GLY A 552 -37.06 -3.36 11.72
CA GLY A 552 -36.75 -1.92 11.68
C GLY A 552 -36.13 -1.40 10.37
N VAL A 553 -35.82 -2.27 9.39
CA VAL A 553 -35.23 -1.86 8.11
C VAL A 553 -36.16 -2.14 6.93
N GLY A 554 -36.73 -3.34 6.85
CA GLY A 554 -37.58 -3.76 5.74
C GLY A 554 -37.10 -5.06 5.06
N THR A 555 -37.47 -5.24 3.80
CA THR A 555 -37.08 -6.40 2.98
C THR A 555 -35.89 -6.03 2.11
N ILE A 556 -34.80 -6.76 2.29
CA ILE A 556 -33.55 -6.59 1.56
C ILE A 556 -33.49 -7.64 0.46
N LYS A 557 -33.20 -7.24 -0.78
CA LYS A 557 -33.06 -8.12 -1.94
C LYS A 557 -31.74 -7.87 -2.63
N THR A 558 -31.06 -8.94 -3.03
CA THR A 558 -29.89 -8.86 -3.90
C THR A 558 -29.75 -10.11 -4.75
N ARG A 559 -29.01 -10.01 -5.85
CA ARG A 559 -28.70 -11.11 -6.76
C ARG A 559 -27.20 -11.19 -6.92
N ILE A 560 -26.59 -12.25 -6.40
CA ILE A 560 -25.14 -12.45 -6.47
C ILE A 560 -24.81 -13.21 -7.75
N VAL A 561 -23.83 -12.73 -8.51
CA VAL A 561 -23.33 -13.39 -9.70
C VAL A 561 -22.21 -14.36 -9.32
N CYS A 562 -22.45 -15.66 -9.54
CA CYS A 562 -21.43 -16.68 -9.31
C CYS A 562 -20.27 -16.55 -10.31
N PRO A 563 -19.00 -16.56 -9.85
CA PRO A 563 -17.85 -16.80 -10.72
C PRO A 563 -17.77 -18.27 -11.11
N SER A 564 -16.78 -18.61 -11.94
CA SER A 564 -16.46 -20.02 -12.12
C SER A 564 -15.86 -20.59 -10.83
N CYS A 565 -16.10 -21.87 -10.53
CA CYS A 565 -15.49 -22.50 -9.36
C CYS A 565 -13.95 -22.46 -9.45
N ALA A 566 -13.42 -22.77 -10.64
CA ALA A 566 -11.98 -22.86 -10.87
C ALA A 566 -11.23 -21.55 -10.61
N GLU A 567 -11.90 -20.41 -10.78
CA GLU A 567 -11.35 -19.08 -10.52
C GLU A 567 -11.04 -18.86 -9.03
N LEU A 568 -11.87 -19.37 -8.12
CA LEU A 568 -11.69 -19.17 -6.66
C LEU A 568 -11.11 -20.38 -5.93
N CYS A 569 -11.49 -21.59 -6.34
CA CYS A 569 -11.08 -22.82 -5.67
C CYS A 569 -9.91 -23.53 -6.38
N GLY A 570 -9.58 -23.14 -7.62
CA GLY A 570 -8.59 -23.82 -8.45
C GLY A 570 -9.17 -24.98 -9.26
N LYS A 571 -8.64 -25.21 -10.47
CA LYS A 571 -9.18 -26.21 -11.43
C LYS A 571 -9.24 -27.64 -10.87
N LEU A 572 -8.27 -28.04 -10.05
CA LEU A 572 -8.18 -29.39 -9.49
C LEU A 572 -9.25 -29.66 -8.42
N PHE A 573 -9.85 -28.61 -7.87
CA PHE A 573 -10.82 -28.69 -6.77
C PHE A 573 -12.24 -28.38 -7.23
N CYS A 574 -12.52 -28.47 -8.53
CA CYS A 574 -13.80 -28.08 -9.10
C CYS A 574 -14.34 -29.12 -10.08
N ALA A 575 -15.60 -29.49 -9.89
CA ALA A 575 -16.35 -30.28 -10.84
C ALA A 575 -16.64 -29.47 -12.11
N PRO A 576 -16.90 -30.13 -13.25
CA PRO A 576 -17.36 -29.46 -14.46
C PRO A 576 -18.62 -28.63 -14.21
N GLU A 577 -18.73 -27.49 -14.89
CA GLU A 577 -19.89 -26.60 -14.75
C GLU A 577 -21.20 -27.31 -15.16
N ARG A 578 -22.27 -27.06 -14.41
CA ARG A 578 -23.59 -27.67 -14.66
C ARG A 578 -24.68 -26.61 -14.78
N HIS A 579 -25.54 -26.77 -15.78
CA HIS A 579 -26.73 -25.96 -15.92
C HIS A 579 -27.83 -26.46 -14.97
N ILE A 580 -28.21 -25.63 -14.00
CA ILE A 580 -29.34 -25.89 -13.10
C ILE A 580 -30.48 -24.96 -13.50
N HIS A 581 -31.64 -25.54 -13.85
CA HIS A 581 -32.85 -24.76 -14.19
C HIS A 581 -33.59 -24.23 -12.96
N ARG A 582 -33.31 -24.79 -11.78
CA ARG A 582 -33.91 -24.36 -10.51
C ARG A 582 -33.28 -23.05 -10.03
N ARG A 583 -34.14 -22.12 -9.58
CA ARG A 583 -33.71 -20.90 -8.89
C ARG A 583 -32.93 -21.23 -7.62
N ILE A 584 -31.70 -20.75 -7.51
CA ILE A 584 -30.84 -20.91 -6.33
C ILE A 584 -30.92 -19.64 -5.47
N GLY A 585 -31.11 -19.80 -4.16
CA GLY A 585 -31.26 -18.68 -3.24
C GLY A 585 -32.30 -18.91 -2.16
N ASP A 586 -32.77 -17.82 -1.56
CA ASP A 586 -33.89 -17.83 -0.62
C ASP A 586 -35.19 -18.14 -1.38
N THR A 587 -36.05 -18.97 -0.77
CA THR A 587 -37.34 -19.31 -1.36
C THR A 587 -38.19 -18.05 -1.47
N ALA A 588 -38.57 -17.68 -2.70
CA ALA A 588 -39.66 -16.74 -2.89
C ALA A 588 -40.89 -17.32 -2.19
N ARG A 589 -41.52 -16.57 -1.28
CA ARG A 589 -42.79 -16.99 -0.70
C ARG A 589 -43.81 -17.11 -1.84
N GLY A 590 -43.99 -18.33 -2.33
CA GLY A 590 -45.20 -18.73 -3.02
C GLY A 590 -46.33 -18.65 -2.00
N ILE A 591 -47.45 -18.09 -2.46
CA ILE A 591 -48.75 -18.13 -1.79
C ILE A 591 -48.94 -19.55 -1.25
N HIS A 592 -49.16 -19.69 0.07
CA HIS A 592 -49.65 -20.92 0.65
C HIS A 592 -51.01 -21.23 0.02
N PHE A 593 -51.04 -22.09 -0.99
CA PHE A 593 -52.27 -22.80 -1.34
C PHE A 593 -52.50 -23.82 -0.22
N ASN A 594 -53.37 -23.47 0.73
CA ASN A 594 -53.94 -24.43 1.66
C ASN A 594 -54.75 -25.45 0.84
N PHE A 595 -54.18 -26.62 0.58
CA PHE A 595 -54.95 -27.80 0.23
C PHE A 595 -55.72 -28.24 1.48
N LEU A 596 -56.98 -27.84 1.59
CA LEU A 596 -57.95 -28.52 2.44
C LEU A 596 -58.27 -29.86 1.79
N LEU A 597 -57.76 -30.96 2.34
CA LEU A 597 -58.30 -32.30 2.08
C LEU A 597 -59.62 -32.47 2.84
N PRO A 598 -60.70 -32.96 2.22
CA PRO A 598 -61.90 -33.36 2.96
C PRO A 598 -61.68 -34.76 3.56
N LEU A 599 -61.90 -34.90 4.87
CA LEU A 599 -62.03 -36.19 5.54
C LEU A 599 -63.29 -36.90 5.02
N PHE A 600 -63.12 -38.03 4.34
CA PHE A 600 -64.18 -39.03 4.19
C PHE A 600 -64.05 -40.06 5.32
N ILE A 601 -65.04 -40.06 6.21
CA ILE A 601 -65.23 -41.06 7.27
C ILE A 601 -66.04 -42.21 6.65
N PHE A 602 -65.46 -43.39 6.51
CA PHE A 602 -66.18 -44.62 6.23
C PHE A 602 -66.23 -45.47 7.50
N VAL A 603 -67.44 -45.60 8.06
CA VAL A 603 -67.78 -46.49 9.17
C VAL A 603 -68.02 -47.89 8.59
N PHE A 604 -67.23 -48.89 8.98
CA PHE A 604 -67.55 -50.30 8.75
C PHE A 604 -68.07 -50.92 10.04
N ALA A 605 -69.36 -51.27 10.03
CA ALA A 605 -69.97 -52.14 11.02
C ALA A 605 -69.68 -53.60 10.64
N VAL A 606 -69.02 -54.33 11.54
CA VAL A 606 -68.94 -55.79 11.53
C VAL A 606 -70.10 -56.30 12.38
N VAL A 607 -70.83 -57.33 11.92
CA VAL A 607 -71.28 -58.48 12.73
C VAL A 607 -72.19 -59.44 11.91
N PHE A 608 -71.83 -60.74 11.96
CA PHE A 608 -72.57 -62.01 11.68
C PHE A 608 -72.94 -62.36 10.22
N ARG A 609 -72.87 -63.63 9.73
CA ARG A 609 -73.04 -64.97 10.35
C ARG A 609 -72.69 -66.09 9.32
N ILE A 610 -72.26 -67.27 9.82
CA ILE A 610 -72.56 -68.65 9.32
C ILE A 610 -71.85 -69.04 8.00
N LEU A 611 -71.07 -70.13 7.87
CA LEU A 611 -71.20 -71.54 8.32
C LEU A 611 -69.80 -72.16 8.45
#